data_AF-A0A2K5ZR64-F1
#
_entry.id   AF-A0A2K5ZR64-F1
#
_cell.length_a   1.000
_cell.length_b   1.000
_cell.length_c   1.000
_cell.angle_alpha   90.00
_cell.angle_beta   90.00
_cell.angle_gamma   90.00
#
_symmetry.space_group_name_H-M   'P 1'
#
loop_
_entity.id
_entity.type
_entity.pdbx_description
1 polymer ?
#
loop_
_entity_poly.entity_id
_entity_poly.type
_entity_poly.pdbx_seq_one_letter_code
_entity_poly.pdbx_strand_id
1 'polypeptide(L)'
;MCCGGRMFAATKTWRCWHRRGYTTQKRYAVCSALAASALPALVMSKGHRVEEVPELPLVVEDKVEGYKKTKEVVLLLKKLKAWNDIKKVYASQGMRAGKGKMRNCRRIQRRGPGIIYNEDNGIIKAFRNIPGITLLNGSKLNILKLAPGGHVGRFCIGTESAFRKLDELYGTWRKAASLKSNYNLPMHKMINTDLSRILKSPEIQRALGAPRKKIHRRVLKKNPLKNLRIMLKLNPCAKTMRRNTILCQARNPKLWVDRAAAAAAALEANSDEKVAVAGKKPVKGKKAAVGVKKQKQPLVGKKAKPAEKKPTPEEKQPVA
;
A
#
# COMPACT_ATOMS: atom_id res chain seq x y z
N MET A 1 1.04 50.73 8.32
CA MET A 1 0.39 49.81 9.28
C MET A 1 0.46 50.49 10.63
N CYS A 2 -0.66 51.00 11.16
CA CYS A 2 -0.66 51.84 12.37
C CYS A 2 -1.22 51.05 13.56
N CYS A 3 -0.62 51.22 14.75
CA CYS A 3 -1.18 50.69 15.99
C CYS A 3 -2.54 51.35 16.28
N GLY A 4 -3.56 50.57 16.66
CA GLY A 4 -4.93 51.06 16.87
C GLY A 4 -5.72 51.40 15.60
N GLY A 5 -5.13 51.27 14.41
CA GLY A 5 -5.81 51.52 13.14
C GLY A 5 -6.75 50.40 12.69
N ARG A 6 -7.45 50.63 11.58
CA ARG A 6 -8.36 49.62 10.98
C ARG A 6 -7.60 48.39 10.49
N MET A 7 -8.19 47.20 10.67
CA MET A 7 -7.66 45.96 10.12
C MET A 7 -7.81 45.92 8.59
N PHE A 8 -6.80 45.40 7.89
CA PHE A 8 -6.88 45.13 6.46
C PHE A 8 -7.94 44.06 6.17
N ALA A 9 -8.71 44.22 5.09
CA ALA A 9 -9.78 43.30 4.68
C ALA A 9 -10.73 42.90 5.83
N ALA A 10 -11.26 43.90 6.54
CA ALA A 10 -12.21 43.70 7.63
C ALA A 10 -13.38 42.78 7.22
N THR A 11 -13.73 41.83 8.09
CA THR A 11 -14.77 40.82 7.84
C THR A 11 -16.11 41.48 7.56
N LYS A 12 -16.69 41.17 6.40
CA LYS A 12 -17.99 41.70 5.98
C LYS A 12 -19.13 40.78 6.39
N THR A 13 -20.30 41.38 6.60
CA THR A 13 -21.54 40.67 6.98
C THR A 13 -22.03 39.75 5.86
N TRP A 14 -21.89 40.17 4.60
CA TRP A 14 -22.32 39.42 3.41
C TRP A 14 -21.41 38.25 3.00
N ARG A 15 -20.52 37.80 3.89
CA ARG A 15 -19.77 36.56 3.66
C ARG A 15 -20.76 35.40 3.47
N CYS A 16 -20.54 34.55 2.47
CA CYS A 16 -21.40 33.39 2.23
C CYS A 16 -21.15 32.30 3.30
N TRP A 17 -21.86 32.38 4.42
CA TRP A 17 -21.74 31.45 5.57
C TRP A 17 -22.44 30.11 5.31
N HIS A 18 -23.57 30.15 4.62
CA HIS A 18 -24.42 28.98 4.38
C HIS A 18 -24.05 28.28 3.08
N ARG A 19 -24.09 26.94 3.08
CA ARG A 19 -23.87 26.12 1.89
C ARG A 19 -25.10 25.25 1.64
N ARG A 20 -25.66 25.33 0.42
CA ARG A 20 -26.79 24.50 0.00
C ARG A 20 -26.27 23.13 -0.43
N GLY A 21 -26.81 22.07 0.18
CA GLY A 21 -26.62 20.69 -0.27
C GLY A 21 -27.88 20.17 -0.96
N TYR A 22 -27.69 19.38 -2.03
CA TYR A 22 -28.77 18.75 -2.78
C TYR A 22 -29.56 17.76 -1.91
N THR A 23 -30.87 17.70 -2.12
CA THR A 23 -31.78 16.83 -1.36
C THR A 23 -31.46 15.35 -1.57
N THR A 24 -31.14 14.96 -2.79
CA THR A 24 -30.70 13.60 -3.15
C THR A 24 -29.44 13.18 -2.42
N GLN A 25 -28.41 14.04 -2.40
CA GLN A 25 -27.15 13.81 -1.67
C GLN A 25 -27.36 13.74 -0.15
N LYS A 26 -28.21 14.61 0.41
CA LYS A 26 -28.57 14.56 1.83
C LYS A 26 -29.24 13.23 2.19
N ARG A 27 -30.19 12.76 1.36
CA ARG A 27 -30.86 11.47 1.55
C ARG A 27 -29.88 10.30 1.41
N TYR A 28 -28.97 10.35 0.44
CA TYR A 28 -27.90 9.35 0.27
C TYR A 28 -27.01 9.25 1.51
N ALA A 29 -26.61 10.39 2.07
CA ALA A 29 -25.79 10.44 3.29
C ALA A 29 -26.52 9.84 4.50
N VAL A 30 -27.81 10.11 4.66
CA VAL A 30 -28.62 9.51 5.74
C VAL A 30 -28.72 7.99 5.57
N CYS A 31 -29.00 7.50 4.37
CA CYS A 31 -29.05 6.05 4.10
C CYS A 31 -27.70 5.38 4.41
N SER A 32 -26.60 6.00 3.99
CA SER A 32 -25.25 5.50 4.24
C SER A 32 -24.93 5.47 5.75
N ALA A 33 -25.34 6.48 6.50
CA ALA A 33 -25.13 6.54 7.94
C ALA A 33 -25.97 5.50 8.70
N LEU A 34 -27.22 5.27 8.28
CA LEU A 34 -28.08 4.23 8.85
C LEU A 34 -27.52 2.83 8.55
N ALA A 35 -27.16 2.54 7.30
CA ALA A 35 -26.55 1.25 6.94
C ALA A 35 -25.27 0.98 7.73
N ALA A 36 -24.42 2.01 7.91
CA ALA A 36 -23.20 1.89 8.71
C ALA A 36 -23.47 1.64 10.20
N SER A 37 -24.60 2.11 10.75
CA SER A 37 -24.97 1.87 12.15
C SER A 37 -25.40 0.43 12.42
N ALA A 38 -25.79 -0.32 11.39
CA ALA A 38 -26.10 -1.74 11.49
C ALA A 38 -24.84 -2.64 11.47
N LEU A 39 -23.68 -2.11 11.05
CA LEU A 39 -22.44 -2.88 10.96
C LEU A 39 -21.62 -2.78 12.26
N PRO A 40 -21.43 -3.87 13.02
CA PRO A 40 -20.74 -3.83 14.32
C PRO A 40 -19.32 -3.28 14.23
N ALA A 41 -18.56 -3.68 13.21
CA ALA A 41 -17.17 -3.23 13.01
C ALA A 41 -17.07 -1.71 12.90
N LEU A 42 -18.00 -1.06 12.18
CA LEU A 42 -18.00 0.39 12.02
C LEU A 42 -18.38 1.09 13.34
N VAL A 43 -19.37 0.56 14.07
CA VAL A 43 -19.80 1.10 15.37
C VAL A 43 -18.70 1.00 16.42
N MET A 44 -17.99 -0.11 16.47
CA MET A 44 -16.83 -0.31 17.36
C MET A 44 -15.66 0.60 16.96
N SER A 45 -15.38 0.75 15.65
CA SER A 45 -14.30 1.62 15.16
C SER A 45 -14.49 3.09 15.54
N LYS A 46 -15.75 3.55 15.60
CA LYS A 46 -16.11 4.88 16.10
C LYS A 46 -15.80 5.05 17.60
N GLY A 47 -15.75 3.94 18.32
CA GLY A 47 -15.40 3.86 19.73
C GLY A 47 -16.61 3.78 20.66
N HIS A 48 -17.76 3.29 20.20
CA HIS A 48 -18.87 2.92 21.08
C HIS A 48 -18.55 1.61 21.82
N ARG A 49 -19.02 1.50 23.07
CA ARG A 49 -18.93 0.26 23.87
C ARG A 49 -20.18 -0.59 23.63
N VAL A 50 -20.05 -1.57 22.73
CA VAL A 50 -21.15 -2.46 22.30
C VAL A 50 -20.79 -3.94 22.47
N GLU A 51 -19.73 -4.26 23.23
CA GLU A 51 -19.21 -5.61 23.40
C GLU A 51 -20.23 -6.57 24.05
N GLU A 52 -21.07 -6.03 24.94
CA GLU A 52 -22.07 -6.78 25.70
C GLU A 52 -23.49 -6.71 25.10
N VAL A 53 -23.71 -5.87 24.09
CA VAL A 53 -25.03 -5.64 23.48
C VAL A 53 -25.44 -6.90 22.70
N PRO A 54 -26.68 -7.40 22.84
CA PRO A 54 -27.09 -8.68 22.26
C PRO A 54 -27.11 -8.69 20.74
N GLU A 55 -27.54 -7.58 20.12
CA GLU A 55 -27.71 -7.47 18.67
C GLU A 55 -27.47 -6.05 18.15
N LEU A 56 -27.09 -5.96 16.87
CA LEU A 56 -26.92 -4.74 16.10
C LEU A 56 -27.54 -4.99 14.72
N PRO A 57 -28.55 -4.20 14.28
CA PRO A 57 -29.17 -3.05 14.94
C PRO A 57 -30.03 -3.43 16.16
N LEU A 58 -30.03 -2.59 17.20
CA LEU A 58 -30.81 -2.83 18.42
C LEU A 58 -32.21 -2.21 18.30
N VAL A 59 -33.25 -3.04 18.37
CA VAL A 59 -34.66 -2.62 18.32
C VAL A 59 -35.35 -2.91 19.64
N VAL A 60 -36.15 -1.95 20.13
CA VAL A 60 -36.91 -2.08 21.39
C VAL A 60 -38.41 -1.87 21.16
N GLU A 61 -39.23 -2.42 22.05
CA GLU A 61 -40.69 -2.23 22.02
C GLU A 61 -41.10 -0.75 22.10
N ASP A 62 -42.24 -0.42 21.50
CA ASP A 62 -42.80 0.94 21.49
C ASP A 62 -43.20 1.45 22.89
N LYS A 63 -43.29 0.58 23.89
CA LYS A 63 -43.51 0.96 25.30
C LYS A 63 -42.47 1.96 25.81
N VAL A 64 -41.25 1.94 25.25
CA VAL A 64 -40.18 2.87 25.59
C VAL A 64 -40.55 4.32 25.26
N GLU A 65 -41.41 4.55 24.28
CA GLU A 65 -41.87 5.90 23.91
C GLU A 65 -42.74 6.54 25.00
N GLY A 66 -43.42 5.72 25.81
CA GLY A 66 -44.28 6.15 26.91
C GLY A 66 -43.56 6.40 28.24
N TYR A 67 -42.24 6.19 28.32
CA TYR A 67 -41.48 6.45 29.56
C TYR A 67 -41.50 7.93 29.92
N LYS A 68 -41.78 8.20 31.20
CA LYS A 68 -41.84 9.57 31.74
C LYS A 68 -40.67 9.87 32.68
N LYS A 69 -40.10 8.85 33.32
CA LYS A 69 -39.04 9.01 34.33
C LYS A 69 -37.69 8.56 33.81
N THR A 70 -36.66 9.35 34.11
CA THR A 70 -35.25 9.02 33.79
C THR A 70 -34.77 7.73 34.47
N LYS A 71 -35.31 7.39 35.64
CA LYS A 71 -34.96 6.15 36.37
C LYS A 71 -35.30 4.89 35.56
N GLU A 72 -36.47 4.87 34.92
CA GLU A 72 -36.92 3.76 34.06
C GLU A 72 -35.98 3.59 32.87
N VAL A 73 -35.58 4.71 32.24
CA VAL A 73 -34.64 4.74 31.12
C VAL A 73 -33.26 4.19 31.51
N VAL A 74 -32.73 4.60 32.67
CA VAL A 74 -31.43 4.08 33.16
C VAL A 74 -31.52 2.57 33.37
N LEU A 75 -32.64 2.08 33.89
CA LEU A 75 -32.87 0.66 34.09
C LEU A 75 -32.96 -0.10 32.76
N LEU A 76 -33.65 0.46 31.75
CA LEU A 76 -33.68 -0.08 30.39
C LEU A 76 -32.26 -0.18 29.80
N LEU A 77 -31.48 0.90 29.83
CA LEU A 77 -30.13 0.93 29.24
C LEU A 77 -29.15 -0.02 29.92
N LYS A 78 -29.34 -0.28 31.22
CA LYS A 78 -28.59 -1.34 31.94
C LYS A 78 -29.01 -2.73 31.47
N LYS A 79 -30.31 -3.00 31.32
CA LYS A 79 -30.82 -4.29 30.80
C LYS A 79 -30.36 -4.57 29.38
N LEU A 80 -30.35 -3.54 28.52
CA LEU A 80 -29.83 -3.61 27.15
C LEU A 80 -28.30 -3.65 27.06
N LYS A 81 -27.59 -3.60 28.20
CA LYS A 81 -26.12 -3.58 28.29
C LYS A 81 -25.46 -2.40 27.54
N ALA A 82 -26.23 -1.36 27.21
CA ALA A 82 -25.77 -0.13 26.57
C ALA A 82 -25.21 0.92 27.57
N TRP A 83 -25.34 0.66 28.88
CA TRP A 83 -24.90 1.58 29.93
C TRP A 83 -23.38 1.83 29.95
N ASN A 84 -22.58 0.88 29.47
CA ASN A 84 -21.13 1.03 29.41
C ASN A 84 -20.70 2.16 28.44
N ASP A 85 -21.45 2.40 27.37
CA ASP A 85 -21.20 3.54 26.47
C ASP A 85 -21.48 4.88 27.17
N ILE A 86 -22.50 4.93 28.03
CA ILE A 86 -22.85 6.12 28.82
C ILE A 86 -21.83 6.37 29.92
N LYS A 87 -21.36 5.32 30.63
CA LYS A 87 -20.24 5.44 31.58
C LYS A 87 -19.00 6.04 30.91
N LYS A 88 -18.72 5.65 29.67
CA LYS A 88 -17.63 6.24 28.87
C LYS A 88 -17.87 7.72 28.54
N VAL A 89 -19.12 8.13 28.32
CA VAL A 89 -19.46 9.55 28.18
C VAL A 89 -19.17 10.31 29.47
N TYR A 90 -19.61 9.81 30.63
CA TYR A 90 -19.31 10.42 31.94
C TYR A 90 -17.80 10.58 32.16
N ALA A 91 -17.01 9.54 31.93
CA ALA A 91 -15.55 9.59 32.06
C ALA A 91 -14.88 10.57 31.09
N SER A 92 -15.53 10.87 29.95
CA SER A 92 -15.00 11.79 28.93
C SER A 92 -15.33 13.27 29.17
N GLN A 93 -16.12 13.58 30.20
CA GLN A 93 -16.51 14.96 30.48
C GLN A 93 -15.29 15.77 30.91
N GLY A 94 -15.04 16.86 30.20
CA GLY A 94 -13.84 17.66 30.41
C GLY A 94 -14.05 19.14 30.13
N MET A 95 -13.05 19.93 30.51
CA MET A 95 -12.99 21.36 30.21
C MET A 95 -12.43 21.56 28.80
N ARG A 96 -13.06 22.45 28.02
CA ARG A 96 -12.57 22.79 26.67
C ARG A 96 -11.22 23.51 26.77
N ALA A 97 -10.27 23.14 25.94
CA ALA A 97 -9.00 23.87 25.83
C ALA A 97 -9.20 25.24 25.12
N GLY A 98 -8.42 26.25 25.52
CA GLY A 98 -8.36 27.55 24.86
C GLY A 98 -9.54 28.50 25.10
N LYS A 99 -9.67 29.50 24.21
CA LYS A 99 -10.59 30.65 24.33
C LYS A 99 -12.08 30.30 24.28
N GLY A 100 -12.43 29.09 23.84
CA GLY A 100 -13.83 28.63 23.81
C GLY A 100 -14.48 28.59 25.19
N LYS A 101 -13.69 28.48 26.27
CA LYS A 101 -14.19 28.53 27.65
C LYS A 101 -14.92 29.83 27.98
N MET A 102 -14.47 30.95 27.42
CA MET A 102 -15.06 32.28 27.63
C MET A 102 -16.30 32.52 26.75
N ARG A 103 -16.55 31.67 25.74
CA ARG A 103 -17.62 31.84 24.75
C ARG A 103 -18.76 30.84 24.95
N ASN A 104 -19.24 30.67 26.19
CA ASN A 104 -20.33 29.76 26.57
C ASN A 104 -20.13 28.28 26.14
N CYS A 105 -18.90 27.87 25.84
CA CYS A 105 -18.54 26.53 25.37
C CYS A 105 -17.52 25.85 26.31
N ARG A 106 -17.71 26.01 27.63
CA ARG A 106 -16.74 25.62 28.67
C ARG A 106 -16.53 24.10 28.79
N ARG A 107 -17.57 23.29 28.62
CA ARG A 107 -17.52 21.82 28.78
C ARG A 107 -17.55 21.09 27.43
N ILE A 108 -16.87 19.95 27.38
CA ILE A 108 -16.89 19.00 26.26
C ILE A 108 -17.23 17.60 26.78
N GLN A 109 -17.83 16.77 25.94
CA GLN A 109 -18.14 15.37 26.23
C GLN A 109 -18.28 14.58 24.93
N ARG A 110 -18.10 13.26 24.98
CA ARG A 110 -18.38 12.37 23.85
C ARG A 110 -19.88 12.29 23.54
N ARG A 111 -20.20 11.87 22.32
CA ARG A 111 -21.56 11.49 21.93
C ARG A 111 -21.76 10.02 22.27
N GLY A 112 -22.85 9.72 22.95
CA GLY A 112 -23.28 8.36 23.26
C GLY A 112 -24.29 7.83 22.23
N PRO A 113 -25.18 6.91 22.63
CA PRO A 113 -26.13 6.31 21.71
C PRO A 113 -27.13 7.33 21.14
N GLY A 114 -27.50 7.14 19.87
CA GLY A 114 -28.65 7.81 19.27
C GLY A 114 -29.92 7.00 19.53
N ILE A 115 -31.02 7.66 19.85
CA ILE A 115 -32.32 7.01 20.06
C ILE A 115 -33.26 7.48 18.98
N ILE A 116 -33.76 6.54 18.18
CA ILE A 116 -34.67 6.79 17.07
C ILE A 116 -36.06 6.34 17.50
N TYR A 117 -36.99 7.29 17.58
CA TYR A 117 -38.37 7.07 18.00
C TYR A 117 -39.34 7.61 16.95
N ASN A 118 -40.58 7.15 16.95
CA ASN A 118 -41.61 7.61 16.03
C ASN A 118 -42.42 8.77 16.64
N GLU A 119 -43.04 8.53 17.80
CA GLU A 119 -43.92 9.48 18.48
C GLU A 119 -43.36 9.89 19.85
N ASP A 120 -43.65 11.13 20.26
CA ASP A 120 -43.20 11.63 21.57
C ASP A 120 -44.32 11.55 22.60
N ASN A 121 -44.38 10.43 23.31
CA ASN A 121 -45.31 10.20 24.42
C ASN A 121 -44.65 10.44 25.80
N GLY A 122 -43.56 11.22 25.86
CA GLY A 122 -42.79 11.49 27.07
C GLY A 122 -41.32 11.11 26.95
N ILE A 123 -40.95 10.34 25.92
CA ILE A 123 -39.59 9.87 25.65
C ILE A 123 -38.56 11.01 25.68
N ILE A 124 -38.89 12.18 25.12
CA ILE A 124 -37.92 13.28 25.10
C ILE A 124 -37.58 13.73 26.53
N LYS A 125 -38.59 13.84 27.39
CA LYS A 125 -38.41 14.26 28.78
C LYS A 125 -37.64 13.21 29.59
N ALA A 126 -37.90 11.92 29.33
CA ALA A 126 -37.25 10.83 30.04
C ALA A 126 -35.77 10.65 29.65
N PHE A 127 -35.41 10.86 28.38
CA PHE A 127 -34.05 10.63 27.89
C PHE A 127 -33.14 11.87 27.88
N ARG A 128 -33.69 13.10 27.79
CA ARG A 128 -32.89 14.33 27.59
C ARG A 128 -31.85 14.63 28.67
N ASN A 129 -32.06 14.14 29.90
CA ASN A 129 -31.19 14.45 31.03
C ASN A 129 -29.94 13.55 31.10
N ILE A 130 -29.91 12.46 30.34
CA ILE A 130 -28.76 11.54 30.34
C ILE A 130 -27.69 12.09 29.39
N PRO A 131 -26.44 12.27 29.84
CA PRO A 131 -25.40 12.86 29.02
C PRO A 131 -25.04 11.96 27.84
N GLY A 132 -24.76 12.59 26.69
CA GLY A 132 -24.32 11.92 25.48
C GLY A 132 -25.44 11.32 24.62
N ILE A 133 -26.61 11.05 25.19
CA ILE A 133 -27.78 10.58 24.42
C ILE A 133 -28.25 11.67 23.47
N THR A 134 -28.64 11.28 22.26
CA THR A 134 -29.36 12.19 21.36
C THR A 134 -30.61 11.55 20.81
N LEU A 135 -31.69 12.31 20.87
CA LEU A 135 -32.99 11.92 20.34
C LEU A 135 -33.11 12.31 18.87
N LEU A 136 -33.68 11.39 18.09
CA LEU A 136 -33.92 11.45 16.67
C LEU A 136 -35.34 10.97 16.39
N ASN A 137 -36.13 11.76 15.67
CA ASN A 137 -37.42 11.29 15.20
C ASN A 137 -37.21 10.52 13.88
N GLY A 138 -37.85 9.36 13.72
CA GLY A 138 -37.74 8.49 12.54
C GLY A 138 -38.12 9.19 11.23
N SER A 139 -39.06 10.14 11.27
CA SER A 139 -39.41 10.96 10.11
C SER A 139 -38.43 12.09 9.82
N LYS A 140 -37.77 12.62 10.86
CA LYS A 140 -36.88 13.81 10.79
C LYS A 140 -35.45 13.45 11.16
N LEU A 141 -34.87 12.51 10.41
CA LEU A 141 -33.48 12.09 10.60
C LEU A 141 -32.49 13.19 10.20
N ASN A 142 -31.49 13.42 11.05
CA ASN A 142 -30.47 14.44 10.83
C ASN A 142 -29.08 13.81 10.70
N ILE A 143 -28.43 14.05 9.57
CA ILE A 143 -27.08 13.55 9.29
C ILE A 143 -26.03 14.01 10.31
N LEU A 144 -26.14 15.23 10.83
CA LEU A 144 -25.18 15.78 11.80
C LEU A 144 -25.23 15.03 13.14
N LYS A 145 -26.38 14.44 13.45
CA LYS A 145 -26.58 13.61 14.64
C LYS A 145 -26.25 12.13 14.34
N LEU A 146 -26.59 11.61 13.16
CA LEU A 146 -26.26 10.22 12.80
C LEU A 146 -24.76 9.99 12.60
N ALA A 147 -24.06 10.93 11.96
CA ALA A 147 -22.62 10.87 11.69
C ALA A 147 -21.89 12.08 12.32
N PRO A 148 -21.76 12.13 13.65
CA PRO A 148 -21.16 13.27 14.34
C PRO A 148 -19.68 13.40 13.96
N GLY A 149 -19.27 14.59 13.53
CA GLY A 149 -17.91 14.86 13.04
C GLY A 149 -17.61 14.26 11.67
N GLY A 150 -18.63 13.81 10.92
CA GLY A 150 -18.47 13.26 9.58
C GLY A 150 -18.11 11.79 9.50
N HIS A 151 -17.76 11.13 10.62
CA HIS A 151 -17.56 9.67 10.62
C HIS A 151 -18.87 8.92 10.90
N VAL A 152 -19.14 7.91 10.08
CA VAL A 152 -20.29 7.00 10.15
C VAL A 152 -20.15 5.95 11.26
N GLY A 153 -21.16 5.11 11.46
CA GLY A 153 -21.13 4.05 12.47
C GLY A 153 -21.38 4.57 13.89
N ARG A 154 -22.41 5.41 14.08
CA ARG A 154 -22.84 5.77 15.43
C ARG A 154 -23.78 4.68 15.97
N PHE A 155 -23.61 4.30 17.24
CA PHE A 155 -24.53 3.35 17.87
C PHE A 155 -25.94 3.97 17.99
N CYS A 156 -26.93 3.30 17.41
CA CYS A 156 -28.32 3.73 17.38
C CYS A 156 -29.23 2.65 17.96
N ILE A 157 -30.21 3.07 18.75
CA ILE A 157 -31.27 2.25 19.33
C ILE A 157 -32.58 2.73 18.71
N GLY A 158 -33.31 1.86 18.02
CA GLY A 158 -34.59 2.19 17.38
C GLY A 158 -35.77 1.60 18.14
N THR A 159 -36.89 2.29 18.19
CA THR A 159 -38.18 1.67 18.55
C THR A 159 -38.73 0.86 17.37
N GLU A 160 -39.55 -0.13 17.66
CA GLU A 160 -40.14 -1.01 16.66
C GLU A 160 -40.91 -0.23 15.57
N SER A 161 -41.80 0.68 15.98
CA SER A 161 -42.54 1.55 15.07
C SER A 161 -41.62 2.44 14.23
N ALA A 162 -40.56 2.99 14.83
CA ALA A 162 -39.58 3.79 14.10
C ALA A 162 -38.82 2.97 13.07
N PHE A 163 -38.50 1.72 13.38
CA PHE A 163 -37.80 0.81 12.47
C PHE A 163 -38.69 0.41 11.29
N ARG A 164 -39.95 0.03 11.55
CA ARG A 164 -40.95 -0.27 10.50
C ARG A 164 -41.16 0.92 9.56
N LYS A 165 -41.25 2.13 10.13
CA LYS A 165 -41.44 3.37 9.36
C LYS A 165 -40.29 3.71 8.41
N LEU A 166 -39.08 3.18 8.62
CA LEU A 166 -37.97 3.39 7.68
C LEU A 166 -38.25 2.79 6.30
N ASP A 167 -38.95 1.65 6.24
CA ASP A 167 -39.31 1.00 4.98
C ASP A 167 -40.29 1.86 4.17
N GLU A 168 -41.29 2.46 4.81
CA GLU A 168 -42.20 3.42 4.18
C GLU A 168 -41.47 4.70 3.74
N LEU A 169 -40.50 5.15 4.53
CA LEU A 169 -39.85 6.45 4.37
C LEU A 169 -38.72 6.46 3.33
N TYR A 170 -38.06 5.33 3.11
CA TYR A 170 -36.99 5.18 2.12
C TYR A 170 -37.31 4.19 1.00
N GLY A 171 -38.24 3.25 1.21
CA GLY A 171 -38.58 2.20 0.26
C GLY A 171 -37.53 1.09 0.21
N THR A 172 -37.77 0.15 -0.71
CA THR A 172 -36.81 -0.89 -1.11
C THR A 172 -36.35 -0.61 -2.54
N TRP A 173 -35.37 -1.36 -3.05
CA TRP A 173 -34.97 -1.20 -4.46
C TRP A 173 -36.09 -1.52 -5.46
N ARG A 174 -37.06 -2.37 -5.07
CA ARG A 174 -38.22 -2.75 -5.90
C ARG A 174 -39.39 -1.78 -5.77
N LYS A 175 -39.61 -1.23 -4.57
CA LYS A 175 -40.74 -0.35 -4.25
C LYS A 175 -40.22 1.01 -3.81
N ALA A 176 -40.58 2.06 -4.55
CA ALA A 176 -40.25 3.44 -4.21
C ALA A 176 -40.84 3.85 -2.84
N ALA A 177 -40.27 4.89 -2.24
CA ALA A 177 -40.73 5.40 -0.94
C ALA A 177 -42.17 5.93 -1.04
N SER A 178 -43.00 5.62 -0.04
CA SER A 178 -44.39 6.12 0.03
C SER A 178 -44.44 7.55 0.56
N LEU A 179 -43.64 7.85 1.60
CA LEU A 179 -43.65 9.16 2.27
C LEU A 179 -42.80 10.23 1.57
N LYS A 180 -42.05 9.87 0.53
CA LYS A 180 -41.21 10.80 -0.23
C LYS A 180 -41.52 10.70 -1.72
N SER A 181 -41.98 11.80 -2.29
CA SER A 181 -42.14 11.92 -3.74
C SER A 181 -40.79 11.75 -4.46
N ASN A 182 -40.84 11.02 -5.58
CA ASN A 182 -39.74 10.81 -6.52
C ASN A 182 -38.43 10.37 -5.84
N TYR A 183 -38.51 9.42 -4.91
CA TYR A 183 -37.35 8.89 -4.22
C TYR A 183 -37.32 7.36 -4.25
N ASN A 184 -36.16 6.83 -4.61
CA ASN A 184 -35.83 5.41 -4.49
C ASN A 184 -34.43 5.27 -3.87
N LEU A 185 -34.11 4.08 -3.36
CA LEU A 185 -32.79 3.78 -2.79
C LEU A 185 -31.68 3.93 -3.84
N PRO A 186 -30.48 4.37 -3.43
CA PRO A 186 -29.34 4.41 -4.33
C PRO A 186 -28.94 3.00 -4.80
N MET A 187 -28.57 2.91 -6.07
CA MET A 187 -28.00 1.69 -6.66
C MET A 187 -26.59 1.44 -6.14
N HIS A 188 -26.30 0.19 -5.82
CA HIS A 188 -24.95 -0.24 -5.48
C HIS A 188 -24.10 -0.32 -6.76
N LYS A 189 -22.83 0.09 -6.67
CA LYS A 189 -21.89 -0.04 -7.81
C LYS A 189 -21.38 -1.47 -7.98
N MET A 190 -21.30 -2.21 -6.88
CA MET A 190 -20.87 -3.61 -6.84
C MET A 190 -21.87 -4.38 -5.98
N ILE A 191 -22.37 -5.52 -6.47
CA ILE A 191 -23.30 -6.39 -5.73
C ILE A 191 -22.54 -7.09 -4.60
N ASN A 192 -21.43 -7.75 -4.93
CA ASN A 192 -20.57 -8.42 -3.96
C ASN A 192 -19.34 -7.56 -3.67
N THR A 193 -19.17 -7.14 -2.42
CA THR A 193 -18.03 -6.33 -1.96
C THR A 193 -16.89 -7.16 -1.38
N ASP A 194 -17.07 -8.47 -1.21
CA ASP A 194 -16.01 -9.36 -0.73
C ASP A 194 -15.03 -9.70 -1.85
N LEU A 195 -14.07 -8.79 -2.02
CA LEU A 195 -12.97 -8.95 -2.96
C LEU A 195 -12.14 -10.22 -2.68
N SER A 196 -12.03 -10.63 -1.42
CA SER A 196 -11.22 -11.80 -1.08
C SER A 196 -11.84 -13.08 -1.62
N ARG A 197 -13.17 -13.18 -1.56
CA ARG A 197 -13.93 -14.30 -2.13
C ARG A 197 -13.91 -14.26 -3.66
N ILE A 198 -14.11 -13.08 -4.26
CA ILE A 198 -14.06 -12.91 -5.72
C ILE A 198 -12.69 -13.34 -6.24
N LEU A 199 -11.61 -12.81 -5.68
CA LEU A 199 -10.26 -13.12 -6.15
C LEU A 199 -9.89 -14.60 -5.98
N LYS A 200 -10.39 -15.27 -4.93
CA LYS A 200 -10.13 -16.69 -4.68
C LYS A 200 -11.10 -17.63 -5.40
N SER A 201 -12.03 -17.11 -6.20
CA SER A 201 -13.00 -17.94 -6.89
C SER A 201 -12.32 -18.81 -7.96
N PRO A 202 -12.76 -20.07 -8.15
CA PRO A 202 -12.10 -21.00 -9.06
C PRO A 202 -12.17 -20.52 -10.51
N GLU A 203 -13.19 -19.76 -10.90
CA GLU A 203 -13.36 -19.20 -12.24
C GLU A 203 -12.25 -18.20 -12.55
N ILE A 204 -11.92 -17.31 -11.60
CA ILE A 204 -10.81 -16.37 -11.75
C ILE A 204 -9.49 -17.11 -11.67
N GLN A 205 -9.31 -17.96 -10.66
CA GLN A 205 -8.03 -18.66 -10.44
C GLN A 205 -7.65 -19.58 -11.62
N ARG A 206 -8.63 -20.18 -12.31
CA ARG A 206 -8.39 -21.01 -13.50
C ARG A 206 -7.82 -20.20 -14.68
N ALA A 207 -8.19 -18.92 -14.80
CA ALA A 207 -7.72 -18.05 -15.88
C ALA A 207 -6.37 -17.37 -15.56
N LEU A 208 -5.92 -17.40 -14.30
CA LEU A 208 -4.70 -16.71 -13.88
C LEU A 208 -3.44 -17.56 -14.12
N GLY A 209 -2.35 -16.89 -14.54
CA GLY A 209 -1.03 -17.49 -14.59
C GLY A 209 -0.33 -17.52 -13.22
N ALA A 210 0.71 -18.34 -13.10
CA ALA A 210 1.50 -18.45 -11.87
C ALA A 210 2.11 -17.09 -11.43
N PRO A 211 2.02 -16.72 -10.14
CA PRO A 211 2.48 -15.43 -9.66
C PRO A 211 4.01 -15.31 -9.70
N ARG A 212 4.53 -14.28 -10.36
CA ARG A 212 5.96 -13.97 -10.43
C ARG A 212 6.42 -13.18 -9.20
N LYS A 213 6.68 -13.88 -8.10
CA LYS A 213 7.10 -13.26 -6.81
C LYS A 213 8.61 -13.00 -6.69
N LYS A 214 9.40 -13.38 -7.71
CA LYS A 214 10.87 -13.23 -7.68
C LYS A 214 11.28 -11.77 -7.91
N ILE A 215 11.79 -11.13 -6.86
CA ILE A 215 12.32 -9.77 -6.93
C ILE A 215 13.74 -9.82 -7.49
N HIS A 216 13.93 -9.25 -8.68
CA HIS A 216 15.26 -9.12 -9.30
C HIS A 216 15.91 -7.84 -8.81
N ARG A 217 16.80 -7.96 -7.82
CA ARG A 217 17.59 -6.83 -7.33
C ARG A 217 18.74 -6.52 -8.28
N ARG A 218 19.19 -5.26 -8.27
CA ARG A 218 20.40 -4.86 -8.99
C ARG A 218 21.57 -5.71 -8.51
N VAL A 219 22.17 -6.46 -9.41
CA VAL A 219 23.39 -7.22 -9.14
C VAL A 219 24.57 -6.27 -9.32
N LEU A 220 25.40 -6.12 -8.30
CA LEU A 220 26.63 -5.33 -8.41
C LEU A 220 27.57 -5.98 -9.45
N LYS A 221 27.92 -5.23 -10.49
CA LYS A 221 28.86 -5.67 -11.52
C LYS A 221 30.27 -5.71 -10.93
N LYS A 222 30.73 -6.91 -10.58
CA LYS A 222 32.10 -7.15 -10.14
C LYS A 222 33.04 -7.22 -11.36
N ASN A 223 34.23 -6.63 -11.26
CA ASN A 223 35.22 -6.66 -12.34
C ASN A 223 35.77 -8.10 -12.53
N PRO A 224 35.62 -8.73 -13.70
CA PRO A 224 36.07 -10.11 -13.94
C PRO A 224 37.60 -10.27 -13.89
N LEU A 225 38.36 -9.25 -14.29
CA LEU A 225 39.82 -9.30 -14.30
C LEU A 225 40.40 -9.35 -12.88
N LYS A 226 39.70 -8.72 -11.93
CA LYS A 226 40.05 -8.71 -10.50
C LYS A 226 39.41 -9.88 -9.74
N ASN A 227 38.25 -10.39 -10.17
CA ASN A 227 37.53 -11.46 -9.49
C ASN A 227 37.44 -12.75 -10.35
N LEU A 228 38.27 -13.75 -10.01
CA LEU A 228 38.37 -15.01 -10.75
C LEU A 228 37.03 -15.73 -10.92
N ARG A 229 36.19 -15.81 -9.87
CA ARG A 229 34.91 -16.54 -9.96
C ARG A 229 33.94 -15.89 -10.94
N ILE A 230 33.99 -14.57 -11.07
CA ILE A 230 33.18 -13.84 -12.06
C ILE A 230 33.74 -14.07 -13.47
N MET A 231 35.07 -14.08 -13.63
CA MET A 231 35.69 -14.48 -14.89
C MET A 231 35.27 -15.89 -15.30
N LEU A 232 35.27 -16.85 -14.38
CA LEU A 232 34.87 -18.23 -14.67
C LEU A 232 33.38 -18.36 -14.98
N LYS A 233 32.53 -17.58 -14.30
CA LYS A 233 31.09 -17.53 -14.59
C LYS A 233 30.81 -16.99 -16.00
N LEU A 234 31.64 -16.07 -16.49
CA LEU A 234 31.49 -15.48 -17.83
C LEU A 234 32.22 -16.28 -18.92
N ASN A 235 33.40 -16.83 -18.60
CA ASN A 235 34.26 -17.59 -19.50
C ASN A 235 34.92 -18.77 -18.73
N PRO A 236 34.35 -19.99 -18.83
CA PRO A 236 34.90 -21.18 -18.18
C PRO A 236 36.32 -21.54 -18.64
N CYS A 237 36.65 -21.31 -19.91
CA CYS A 237 37.97 -21.63 -20.49
C CYS A 237 39.12 -20.83 -19.86
N ALA A 238 38.83 -19.70 -19.22
CA ALA A 238 39.82 -18.91 -18.49
C ALA A 238 40.50 -19.70 -17.35
N LYS A 239 39.83 -20.73 -16.79
CA LYS A 239 40.43 -21.62 -15.77
C LYS A 239 41.60 -22.40 -16.34
N THR A 240 41.37 -23.08 -17.47
CA THR A 240 42.36 -23.92 -18.13
C THR A 240 43.49 -23.07 -18.67
N MET A 241 43.18 -21.93 -19.29
CA MET A 241 44.16 -20.99 -19.80
C MET A 241 45.09 -20.48 -18.68
N ARG A 242 44.52 -20.03 -17.56
CA ARG A 242 45.32 -19.54 -16.41
C ARG A 242 46.16 -20.66 -15.79
N ARG A 243 45.63 -21.89 -15.69
CA ARG A 243 46.38 -23.05 -15.19
C ARG A 243 47.57 -23.37 -16.10
N ASN A 244 47.35 -23.44 -17.40
CA ASN A 244 48.40 -23.71 -18.38
C ASN A 244 49.47 -22.62 -18.35
N THR A 245 49.08 -21.34 -18.24
CA THR A 245 50.06 -20.24 -18.11
C THR A 245 50.89 -20.35 -16.83
N ILE A 246 50.29 -20.72 -15.68
CA ILE A 246 51.02 -20.90 -14.42
C ILE A 246 52.01 -22.06 -14.54
N LEU A 247 51.58 -23.20 -15.09
CA LEU A 247 52.46 -24.36 -15.30
C LEU A 247 53.63 -24.01 -16.25
N CYS A 248 53.35 -23.31 -17.35
CA CYS A 248 54.39 -22.83 -18.26
C CYS A 248 55.34 -21.83 -17.58
N GLN A 249 54.81 -20.90 -16.78
CA GLN A 249 55.61 -19.90 -16.04
C GLN A 249 56.43 -20.49 -14.90
N ALA A 250 56.01 -21.59 -14.28
CA ALA A 250 56.84 -22.30 -13.30
C ALA A 250 57.94 -23.13 -13.98
N ARG A 251 57.64 -23.70 -15.15
CA ARG A 251 58.58 -24.52 -15.92
C ARG A 251 59.72 -23.69 -16.52
N ASN A 252 59.43 -22.52 -17.09
CA ASN A 252 60.42 -21.77 -17.86
C ASN A 252 61.61 -21.21 -17.03
N PRO A 253 61.41 -20.60 -15.85
CA PRO A 253 62.51 -20.16 -14.99
C PRO A 253 63.29 -21.33 -14.41
N LYS A 254 62.63 -22.45 -14.08
CA LYS A 254 63.31 -23.68 -13.65
C LYS A 254 64.29 -24.15 -14.74
N LEU A 255 63.82 -24.25 -15.99
CA LEU A 255 64.68 -24.57 -17.13
C LEU A 255 65.81 -23.54 -17.35
N TRP A 256 65.59 -22.26 -17.05
CA TRP A 256 66.61 -21.22 -17.19
C TRP A 256 67.66 -21.32 -16.07
N VAL A 257 67.25 -21.55 -14.82
CA VAL A 257 68.13 -21.79 -13.68
C VAL A 257 68.93 -23.08 -13.89
N ASP A 258 68.29 -24.16 -14.33
CA ASP A 258 68.96 -25.43 -14.64
C ASP A 258 69.98 -25.25 -15.77
N ARG A 259 69.66 -24.46 -16.81
CA ARG A 259 70.61 -24.10 -17.88
C ARG A 259 71.74 -23.20 -17.40
N ALA A 260 71.46 -22.23 -16.52
CA ALA A 260 72.47 -21.36 -15.94
C ALA A 260 73.41 -22.15 -15.01
N ALA A 261 72.87 -23.09 -14.23
CA ALA A 261 73.64 -24.01 -13.38
C ALA A 261 74.48 -24.99 -14.22
N ALA A 262 73.92 -25.55 -15.30
CA ALA A 262 74.68 -26.39 -16.23
C ALA A 262 75.77 -25.61 -16.97
N ALA A 263 75.52 -24.35 -17.34
CA ALA A 263 76.53 -23.48 -17.95
C ALA A 263 77.63 -23.09 -16.96
N ALA A 264 77.29 -22.84 -15.68
CA ALA A 264 78.27 -22.62 -14.62
C ALA A 264 79.12 -23.88 -14.38
N ALA A 265 78.51 -25.06 -14.28
CA ALA A 265 79.22 -26.33 -14.14
C ALA A 265 80.12 -26.65 -15.35
N ALA A 266 79.69 -26.31 -16.57
CA ALA A 266 80.50 -26.47 -17.78
C ALA A 266 81.66 -25.47 -17.85
N LEU A 267 81.51 -24.26 -17.29
CA LEU A 267 82.62 -23.31 -17.17
C LEU A 267 83.67 -23.79 -16.17
N GLU A 268 83.25 -24.31 -15.02
CA GLU A 268 84.14 -24.95 -14.03
C GLU A 268 84.89 -26.16 -14.64
N ALA A 269 84.20 -27.03 -15.40
CA ALA A 269 84.83 -28.16 -16.09
C ALA A 269 85.82 -27.73 -17.20
N ASN A 270 85.57 -26.61 -17.90
CA ASN A 270 86.48 -26.09 -18.92
C ASN A 270 87.70 -25.33 -18.34
N SER A 271 87.62 -24.86 -17.09
CA SER A 271 88.81 -24.39 -16.36
C SER A 271 89.74 -25.53 -15.95
N ASP A 272 89.19 -26.74 -15.76
CA ASP A 272 89.98 -27.94 -15.43
C ASP A 272 90.66 -28.58 -16.66
N GLU A 273 90.19 -28.32 -17.90
CA GLU A 273 90.72 -28.93 -19.14
C GLU A 273 91.69 -28.05 -19.97
N LYS A 274 92.13 -26.88 -19.49
CA LYS A 274 93.18 -26.09 -20.18
C LYS A 274 94.61 -26.55 -19.83
N VAL A 275 94.93 -27.81 -20.13
CA VAL A 275 96.30 -28.29 -20.37
C VAL A 275 96.27 -29.30 -21.53
N ALA A 276 96.93 -28.92 -22.65
CA ALA A 276 97.30 -29.76 -23.81
C ALA A 276 96.17 -30.17 -24.79
N VAL A 277 96.25 -30.08 -26.12
CA VAL A 277 97.33 -29.71 -27.07
C VAL A 277 96.68 -29.37 -28.44
N ALA A 278 97.42 -28.58 -29.22
CA ALA A 278 97.10 -28.04 -30.54
C ALA A 278 97.25 -29.03 -31.71
N GLY A 279 96.44 -28.82 -32.76
CA GLY A 279 96.94 -28.54 -34.11
C GLY A 279 96.97 -29.67 -35.17
N LYS A 280 96.05 -29.61 -36.14
CA LYS A 280 96.31 -29.22 -37.56
C LYS A 280 95.08 -29.47 -38.49
N LYS A 281 94.83 -28.47 -39.34
CA LYS A 281 94.03 -28.40 -40.59
C LYS A 281 94.94 -27.73 -41.65
N PRO A 282 94.60 -27.43 -42.94
CA PRO A 282 93.35 -27.57 -43.75
C PRO A 282 93.63 -28.15 -45.19
N VAL A 283 92.72 -28.22 -46.20
CA VAL A 283 92.31 -27.14 -47.15
C VAL A 283 91.16 -27.56 -48.11
N LYS A 284 90.15 -26.66 -48.18
CA LYS A 284 89.25 -26.14 -49.27
C LYS A 284 89.08 -26.89 -50.61
N GLY A 285 87.93 -26.90 -51.29
CA GLY A 285 86.63 -26.23 -51.09
C GLY A 285 85.81 -26.13 -52.40
N LYS A 286 84.51 -25.78 -52.31
CA LYS A 286 83.77 -24.88 -53.24
C LYS A 286 82.34 -24.66 -52.72
N LYS A 287 81.89 -23.40 -52.79
CA LYS A 287 80.59 -22.87 -52.36
C LYS A 287 79.57 -22.98 -53.50
N ALA A 288 78.28 -23.15 -53.19
CA ALA A 288 77.22 -22.14 -53.41
C ALA A 288 75.81 -22.76 -53.50
N ALA A 289 74.83 -21.90 -53.20
CA ALA A 289 73.40 -21.93 -53.52
C ALA A 289 72.41 -22.38 -52.42
N VAL A 290 71.75 -21.33 -51.93
CA VAL A 290 70.60 -21.21 -51.03
C VAL A 290 69.30 -21.61 -51.75
N GLY A 291 68.34 -22.18 -51.01
CA GLY A 291 66.92 -21.99 -51.32
C GLY A 291 65.99 -23.14 -50.95
N VAL A 292 65.42 -23.14 -49.73
CA VAL A 292 64.15 -23.83 -49.46
C VAL A 292 63.10 -22.83 -49.01
N LYS A 293 61.97 -22.92 -49.71
CA LYS A 293 60.85 -21.98 -49.77
C LYS A 293 60.10 -21.86 -48.44
N LYS A 294 59.90 -20.60 -48.07
CA LYS A 294 58.91 -20.07 -47.13
C LYS A 294 57.50 -20.35 -47.69
N GLN A 295 56.66 -21.10 -46.97
CA GLN A 295 55.23 -21.19 -47.27
C GLN A 295 54.40 -20.24 -46.40
N LYS A 296 53.56 -19.52 -47.13
CA LYS A 296 52.59 -18.44 -46.91
C LYS A 296 51.75 -18.46 -45.64
N GLN A 297 51.53 -17.24 -45.14
CA GLN A 297 50.40 -16.78 -44.30
C GLN A 297 49.04 -16.97 -45.01
N PRO A 298 47.93 -16.88 -44.26
CA PRO A 298 46.74 -16.19 -44.76
C PRO A 298 46.48 -14.87 -44.03
N LEU A 299 46.05 -13.91 -44.83
CA LEU A 299 45.70 -12.53 -44.53
C LEU A 299 44.31 -12.38 -43.89
N VAL A 300 44.24 -11.47 -42.92
CA VAL A 300 43.27 -10.36 -42.79
C VAL A 300 41.81 -10.63 -43.19
N GLY A 301 40.98 -10.92 -42.20
CA GLY A 301 39.52 -10.77 -42.27
C GLY A 301 39.09 -9.33 -41.93
N LYS A 302 38.41 -8.71 -42.88
CA LYS A 302 37.85 -7.34 -42.83
C LYS A 302 36.78 -7.16 -41.74
N LYS A 303 36.73 -5.92 -41.24
CA LYS A 303 35.71 -5.31 -40.38
C LYS A 303 34.28 -5.53 -40.91
N ALA A 304 33.36 -5.89 -40.02
CA ALA A 304 31.94 -5.55 -40.14
C ALA A 304 31.48 -4.94 -38.80
N LYS A 305 31.02 -3.68 -38.86
CA LYS A 305 30.36 -2.95 -37.76
C LYS A 305 28.87 -3.32 -37.70
N PRO A 306 28.20 -3.05 -36.56
CA PRO A 306 26.87 -3.57 -36.23
C PRO A 306 25.74 -2.77 -36.88
N ALA A 307 24.65 -3.46 -37.21
CA ALA A 307 23.40 -2.86 -37.71
C ALA A 307 22.72 -2.00 -36.63
N GLU A 308 22.62 -0.70 -36.89
CA GLU A 308 21.70 0.22 -36.23
C GLU A 308 20.28 -0.05 -36.73
N LYS A 309 19.35 -0.26 -35.79
CA LYS A 309 17.91 -0.10 -36.04
C LYS A 309 17.56 1.38 -35.87
N LYS A 310 16.94 1.98 -36.88
CA LYS A 310 16.09 3.17 -36.74
C LYS A 310 14.75 2.98 -37.48
N PRO A 311 13.70 3.73 -37.08
CA PRO A 311 12.30 3.39 -37.30
C PRO A 311 11.70 4.15 -38.49
N THR A 312 10.62 3.62 -39.06
CA THR A 312 9.73 4.29 -40.04
C THR A 312 8.30 3.69 -39.89
N PRO A 313 7.23 4.33 -40.40
CA PRO A 313 6.44 5.30 -39.64
C PRO A 313 4.96 4.86 -39.52
N GLU A 314 4.21 5.66 -38.75
CA GLU A 314 2.76 5.62 -38.58
C GLU A 314 1.99 5.58 -39.91
N GLU A 315 1.00 4.69 -40.01
CA GLU A 315 -0.13 4.84 -40.93
C GLU A 315 -1.44 4.73 -40.15
N LYS A 316 -2.20 5.82 -40.22
CA LYS A 316 -3.52 6.08 -39.64
C LYS A 316 -4.59 5.45 -40.56
N GLN A 317 -5.56 4.69 -40.02
CA GLN A 317 -7.01 5.00 -39.86
C GLN A 317 -7.88 3.91 -40.56
N PRO A 318 -9.21 3.80 -40.34
CA PRO A 318 -10.06 4.29 -39.26
C PRO A 318 -10.97 3.20 -38.64
N VAL A 319 -11.67 3.60 -37.58
CA VAL A 319 -12.81 2.91 -36.96
C VAL A 319 -14.05 3.04 -37.85
N ALA A 320 -14.79 1.94 -37.99
CA ALA A 320 -16.23 1.87 -38.19
C ALA A 320 -16.77 0.74 -37.31
#